data_AF-A0A6A4RL34-F1
#
_entry.id   AF-A0A6A4RL34-F1
#
_cell.length_a   1.000
_cell.length_b   1.000
_cell.length_c   1.000
_cell.angle_alpha   90.00
_cell.angle_beta   90.00
_cell.angle_gamma   90.00
#
_symmetry.space_group_name_H-M   'P 1'
#
loop_
_entity.id
_entity.type
_entity.pdbx_description
1 polymer ?
#
loop_
_entity_poly.entity_id
_entity_poly.type
_entity_poly.pdbx_seq_one_letter_code
_entity_poly.pdbx_strand_id
1 'polypeptide(L)'
;MAPPDFSKSTIETLGKRASLLCSNPDCRRITAGATSTEKATIIGEAAHIYGARPKAARFSPQMSDLERAQGTNGIWLCRACHKLIDDDEIRYSPELLFKWREIHDEFTATQLEKAGSWARIEVQKDFLTRIHSYLQPQGAF
;
A
#
# COMPACT_ATOMS: atom_id res chain seq x y z
N MET A 1 -21.27 3.96 7.73
CA MET A 1 -20.89 5.38 7.62
C MET A 1 -21.44 5.86 6.30
N ALA A 2 -22.03 7.04 6.29
CA ALA A 2 -22.50 7.67 5.07
C ALA A 2 -21.36 8.52 4.47
N PRO A 3 -21.36 8.75 3.15
CA PRO A 3 -20.48 9.74 2.54
C PRO A 3 -20.51 11.07 3.30
N PRO A 4 -19.39 11.80 3.39
CA PRO A 4 -18.08 11.57 2.75
C PRO A 4 -17.15 10.58 3.49
N ASP A 5 -17.62 9.92 4.54
CA ASP A 5 -16.80 9.03 5.35
C ASP A 5 -16.64 7.65 4.68
N PHE A 6 -15.47 7.03 4.82
CA PHE A 6 -15.22 5.70 4.27
C PHE A 6 -16.16 4.65 4.89
N SER A 7 -16.68 3.75 4.06
CA SER A 7 -17.41 2.58 4.57
C SER A 7 -16.47 1.65 5.35
N LYS A 8 -17.01 0.78 6.22
CA LYS A 8 -16.20 -0.23 6.92
C LYS A 8 -15.42 -1.12 5.93
N SER A 9 -16.07 -1.54 4.84
CA SER A 9 -15.43 -2.33 3.79
C SER A 9 -14.30 -1.57 3.10
N THR A 10 -14.48 -0.26 2.84
CA THR A 10 -13.42 0.59 2.27
C THR A 10 -12.21 0.67 3.19
N ILE A 11 -12.43 0.88 4.49
CA ILE A 11 -11.35 0.93 5.50
C ILE A 11 -10.59 -0.39 5.55
N GLU A 12 -11.31 -1.52 5.58
CA GLU A 12 -10.69 -2.85 5.58
C GLU A 12 -9.88 -3.11 4.30
N THR A 13 -10.41 -2.76 3.14
CA THR A 13 -9.70 -2.91 1.85
C THR A 13 -8.43 -2.08 1.82
N LEU A 14 -8.48 -0.82 2.28
CA LEU A 14 -7.29 0.04 2.35
C LEU A 14 -6.21 -0.57 3.26
N GLY A 15 -6.59 -1.04 4.45
CA GLY A 15 -5.67 -1.68 5.37
C GLY A 15 -5.06 -2.97 4.79
N LYS A 16 -5.87 -3.83 4.17
CA LYS A 16 -5.41 -5.09 3.56
C LYS A 16 -4.47 -4.86 2.37
N ARG A 17 -4.77 -3.90 1.49
CA ARG A 17 -3.90 -3.52 0.36
C ARG A 17 -2.53 -3.02 0.81
N ALA A 18 -2.52 -2.23 1.87
CA ALA A 18 -1.30 -1.77 2.53
C ALA A 18 -0.61 -2.85 3.38
N SER A 19 -1.10 -4.10 3.39
CA SER A 19 -0.61 -5.18 4.25
C SER A 19 -0.53 -4.79 5.73
N LEU A 20 -1.43 -3.89 6.17
CA LEU A 20 -1.43 -3.27 7.49
C LEU A 20 -0.08 -2.65 7.86
N LEU A 21 0.64 -2.10 6.88
CA LEU A 21 1.85 -1.30 7.05
C LEU A 21 1.57 0.17 6.72
N CYS A 22 2.27 1.09 7.38
CA CYS A 22 2.14 2.51 7.06
C CYS A 22 2.58 2.80 5.62
N SER A 23 1.75 3.49 4.85
CA SER A 23 2.04 3.83 3.44
C SER A 23 3.09 4.93 3.28
N ASN A 24 3.44 5.66 4.35
CA ASN A 24 4.58 6.58 4.32
C ASN A 24 5.88 5.78 4.07
N PRO A 25 6.62 6.07 2.98
CA PRO A 25 7.80 5.31 2.57
C PRO A 25 8.93 5.32 3.62
N ASP A 26 9.05 6.39 4.41
CA ASP A 26 10.08 6.50 5.46
C ASP A 26 9.65 5.84 6.77
N CYS A 27 8.36 5.50 6.92
CA CYS A 27 7.82 4.93 8.15
C CYS A 27 7.66 3.41 8.07
N ARG A 28 6.86 2.91 7.11
CA ARG A 28 6.57 1.48 6.87
C ARG A 28 6.21 0.61 8.09
N ARG A 29 5.90 1.22 9.24
CA ARG A 29 5.68 0.48 10.49
C ARG A 29 4.47 -0.44 10.40
N ILE A 30 4.55 -1.57 11.09
CA ILE A 30 3.40 -2.46 11.33
C ILE A 30 2.32 -1.68 12.08
N THR A 31 1.08 -1.81 11.61
CA THR A 31 -0.08 -1.10 12.16
C THR A 31 -1.13 -2.02 12.76
N ALA A 32 -0.92 -3.34 12.72
CA ALA A 32 -1.76 -4.32 13.39
C ALA A 32 -0.92 -5.39 14.08
N GLY A 33 -1.36 -5.86 15.24
CA GLY A 33 -0.62 -6.87 16.00
C GLY A 33 -1.47 -7.53 17.09
N ALA A 34 -0.90 -8.53 17.74
CA ALA A 34 -1.55 -9.20 18.86
C ALA A 34 -1.63 -8.30 20.10
N THR A 35 -2.61 -8.58 20.96
CA THR A 35 -2.66 -8.03 22.33
C THR A 35 -2.35 -9.12 23.34
N SER A 36 -2.40 -8.81 24.64
CA SER A 36 -2.34 -9.82 25.71
C SER A 36 -3.58 -10.73 25.80
N THR A 37 -4.51 -10.60 24.84
CA THR A 37 -5.73 -11.40 24.69
C THR A 37 -5.82 -11.89 23.23
N GLU A 38 -6.78 -12.75 22.91
CA GLU A 38 -7.07 -13.22 21.53
C GLU A 38 -7.62 -12.14 20.57
N LYS A 39 -7.39 -10.85 20.89
CA LYS A 39 -7.78 -9.70 20.07
C LYS A 39 -6.56 -9.11 19.37
N ALA A 40 -6.79 -8.58 18.18
CA ALA A 40 -5.83 -7.72 17.49
C ALA A 40 -5.95 -6.27 17.96
N THR A 41 -4.83 -5.56 18.03
CA THR A 41 -4.78 -4.10 18.08
C THR A 41 -4.50 -3.55 16.69
N ILE A 42 -5.10 -2.41 16.36
CA ILE A 42 -4.87 -1.69 15.11
C ILE A 42 -4.56 -0.22 15.46
N ILE A 43 -3.41 0.25 15.00
CA ILE A 43 -2.94 1.63 15.10
C ILE A 43 -2.90 2.35 13.75
N GLY A 44 -3.34 1.66 12.70
CA GLY A 44 -3.48 2.19 11.35
C GLY A 44 -4.88 2.74 11.12
N GLU A 45 -4.96 3.74 10.25
CA GLU A 45 -6.16 4.49 9.92
C GLU A 45 -6.24 4.71 8.40
N ALA A 46 -7.46 4.69 7.87
CA ALA A 46 -7.72 5.11 6.50
C ALA A 46 -7.84 6.64 6.49
N ALA A 47 -6.78 7.30 6.01
CA ALA A 47 -6.73 8.75 5.87
C ALA A 47 -7.28 9.17 4.51
N HIS A 48 -8.03 10.27 4.49
CA HIS A 48 -8.47 10.91 3.26
C HIS A 48 -7.30 11.69 2.63
N ILE A 49 -7.06 11.48 1.33
CA ILE A 49 -6.09 12.26 0.56
C ILE A 49 -6.66 13.66 0.32
N TYR A 50 -7.85 13.77 -0.29
CA TYR A 50 -8.67 14.98 -0.23
C TYR A 50 -9.63 14.89 0.96
N GLY A 51 -9.51 15.81 1.92
CA GLY A 51 -10.23 15.79 3.18
C GLY A 51 -11.75 15.68 3.03
N ALA A 52 -12.39 14.93 3.93
CA ALA A 52 -13.80 14.55 3.83
C ALA A 52 -14.79 15.73 3.85
N ARG A 53 -14.49 16.81 4.60
CA ARG A 53 -15.41 17.91 4.88
C ARG A 53 -14.73 19.27 4.76
N PRO A 54 -15.50 20.37 4.60
CA PRO A 54 -14.93 21.71 4.63
C PRO A 54 -14.05 21.94 5.86
N LYS A 55 -12.93 22.63 5.68
CA LYS A 55 -11.86 22.86 6.68
C LYS A 55 -10.99 21.65 7.03
N ALA A 56 -11.26 20.46 6.48
CA ALA A 56 -10.32 19.35 6.56
C ALA A 56 -9.10 19.61 5.66
N ALA A 57 -7.97 18.98 5.99
CA ALA A 57 -6.75 19.08 5.21
C ALA A 57 -7.01 18.71 3.75
N ARG A 58 -6.51 19.52 2.81
CA ARG A 58 -6.65 19.35 1.37
C ARG A 58 -8.11 19.20 0.91
N PHE A 59 -9.08 19.81 1.58
CA PHE A 59 -10.47 19.74 1.11
C PHE A 59 -10.61 20.37 -0.28
N SER A 60 -11.23 19.64 -1.22
CA SER A 60 -11.56 20.16 -2.56
C SER A 60 -13.09 20.33 -2.71
N PRO A 61 -13.60 21.56 -2.89
CA PRO A 61 -15.03 21.80 -3.11
C PRO A 61 -15.52 21.30 -4.49
N GLN A 62 -14.62 21.02 -5.42
CA GLN A 62 -14.94 20.45 -6.73
C GLN A 62 -15.23 18.96 -6.67
N MET A 63 -14.85 18.29 -5.58
CA MET A 63 -15.09 16.87 -5.35
C MET A 63 -16.44 16.67 -4.67
N SER A 64 -17.20 15.65 -5.07
CA SER A 64 -18.45 15.25 -4.42
C SER A 64 -18.19 14.46 -3.13
N ASP A 65 -19.19 14.38 -2.25
CA ASP A 65 -19.12 13.51 -1.06
C ASP A 65 -18.89 12.03 -1.44
N LEU A 66 -19.47 11.59 -2.55
CA LEU A 66 -19.32 10.22 -3.05
C LEU A 66 -17.89 9.92 -3.47
N GLU A 67 -17.25 10.85 -4.19
CA GLU A 67 -15.85 10.74 -4.59
C GLU A 67 -14.92 10.76 -3.38
N ARG A 68 -15.17 11.64 -2.40
CA ARG A 68 -14.38 11.70 -1.17
C ARG A 68 -14.46 10.40 -0.36
N ALA A 69 -15.60 9.70 -0.41
CA ALA A 69 -15.81 8.42 0.25
C ALA A 69 -15.24 7.20 -0.53
N GLN A 70 -14.73 7.38 -1.75
CA GLN A 70 -14.13 6.27 -2.50
C GLN A 70 -12.77 5.87 -1.95
N GLY A 71 -12.49 4.56 -1.93
CA GLY A 71 -11.17 4.06 -1.51
C GLY A 71 -10.02 4.55 -2.40
N THR A 72 -10.31 5.02 -3.63
CA THR A 72 -9.32 5.66 -4.49
C THR A 72 -8.80 6.99 -3.91
N ASN A 73 -9.57 7.65 -3.05
CA ASN A 73 -9.19 8.85 -2.30
C ASN A 73 -8.57 8.53 -0.92
N GLY A 74 -8.31 7.25 -0.62
CA GLY A 74 -7.81 6.82 0.68
C GLY A 74 -6.35 6.37 0.65
N ILE A 75 -5.64 6.58 1.75
CA ILE A 75 -4.30 6.03 2.04
C ILE A 75 -4.27 5.45 3.45
N TRP A 76 -3.59 4.32 3.64
CA TRP A 76 -3.48 3.69 4.96
C TRP A 76 -2.22 4.17 5.70
N LEU A 77 -2.38 4.81 6.85
CA LEU A 77 -1.28 5.39 7.63
C LEU A 77 -1.38 5.01 9.10
N CYS A 78 -0.25 4.95 9.80
CA CYS A 78 -0.30 4.94 11.27
C CYS A 78 -0.80 6.28 11.80
N ARG A 79 -1.40 6.30 13.00
CA ARG A 79 -1.89 7.51 13.68
C ARG A 79 -0.92 8.71 13.63
N ALA A 80 0.37 8.45 13.86
CA ALA A 80 1.38 9.51 13.86
C ALA A 80 1.59 10.13 12.47
N CYS A 81 1.68 9.30 11.42
CA CYS A 81 1.82 9.80 10.06
C CYS A 81 0.52 10.44 9.55
N HIS A 82 -0.64 9.91 9.95
CA HIS A 82 -1.93 10.52 9.62
C HIS A 82 -2.02 11.94 10.18
N LYS A 83 -1.72 12.12 11.47
CA LYS A 83 -1.67 13.45 12.07
C LYS A 83 -0.66 14.37 11.39
N LEU A 84 0.54 13.86 11.09
CA LEU A 84 1.59 14.64 10.43
C LEU A 84 1.16 15.19 9.07
N ILE A 85 0.50 14.38 8.24
CA ILE A 85 0.06 14.84 6.92
C ILE A 85 -1.09 15.84 7.01
N ASP A 86 -1.93 15.75 8.03
CA ASP A 86 -3.06 16.67 8.21
C ASP A 86 -2.63 18.01 8.81
N ASP A 87 -1.63 18.02 9.70
CA ASP A 87 -1.09 19.24 10.30
C ASP A 87 -0.26 20.09 9.31
N ASP A 88 0.29 19.48 8.25
CA ASP A 88 1.15 20.14 7.25
C ASP A 88 0.70 19.82 5.81
N GLU A 89 -0.52 20.25 5.48
CA GLU A 89 -1.16 19.98 4.18
C GLU A 89 -0.41 20.58 2.97
N ILE A 90 0.39 21.62 3.20
CA ILE A 90 1.20 22.25 2.14
C ILE A 90 2.38 21.35 1.77
N ARG A 91 3.08 20.80 2.77
CA ARG A 91 4.17 19.85 2.54
C ARG A 91 3.66 18.51 2.03
N TYR A 92 2.54 18.05 2.55
CA TYR A 92 1.94 16.77 2.19
C TYR A 92 0.73 16.98 1.27
N SER A 93 1.02 17.37 0.02
CA SER A 93 0.01 17.62 -1.00
C SER A 93 -0.72 16.34 -1.44
N PRO A 94 -1.92 16.44 -2.04
CA PRO A 94 -2.63 15.29 -2.59
C PRO A 94 -1.78 14.44 -3.54
N GLU A 95 -1.03 15.09 -4.43
CA GLU A 95 -0.18 14.43 -5.44
C GLU A 95 0.89 13.57 -4.78
N LEU A 96 1.53 14.08 -3.73
CA LEU A 96 2.52 13.33 -2.96
C LEU A 96 1.87 12.12 -2.28
N LEU A 97 0.69 12.27 -1.68
CA LEU A 97 0.01 11.19 -0.99
C LEU A 97 -0.49 10.11 -1.96
N PHE A 98 -0.97 10.48 -3.15
CA PHE A 98 -1.25 9.52 -4.21
C PHE A 98 0.02 8.78 -4.63
N LYS A 99 1.16 9.47 -4.73
CA LYS A 99 2.44 8.83 -5.06
C LYS A 99 2.90 7.88 -3.97
N TRP A 100 2.74 8.24 -2.70
CA TRP A 100 3.03 7.34 -1.57
C TRP A 100 2.20 6.07 -1.60
N ARG A 101 0.90 6.20 -1.88
CA ARG A 101 0.01 5.06 -2.04
C ARG A 101 0.45 4.14 -3.18
N GLU A 102 0.73 4.70 -4.36
CA GLU A 102 1.20 3.94 -5.53
C GLU A 102 2.48 3.15 -5.20
N ILE A 103 3.52 3.84 -4.70
CA ILE A 103 4.79 3.21 -4.30
C ILE A 103 4.57 2.12 -3.24
N HIS A 104 3.64 2.34 -2.31
CA HIS A 104 3.34 1.35 -1.28
C HIS A 104 2.62 0.12 -1.83
N ASP A 105 1.63 0.31 -2.70
CA ASP A 105 0.89 -0.79 -3.34
C ASP A 105 1.85 -1.66 -4.19
N GLU A 106 2.80 -1.05 -4.92
CA GLU A 106 3.87 -1.78 -5.61
C GLU A 106 4.79 -2.54 -4.66
N PHE A 107 5.17 -1.90 -3.55
CA PHE A 107 6.00 -2.51 -2.53
C PHE A 107 5.33 -3.75 -1.93
N THR A 108 4.06 -3.66 -1.52
CA THR A 108 3.34 -4.78 -0.90
C THR A 108 3.09 -5.92 -1.89
N ALA A 109 2.72 -5.60 -3.14
CA ALA A 109 2.60 -6.59 -4.21
C ALA A 109 3.92 -7.36 -4.41
N THR A 110 5.04 -6.64 -4.46
CA THR A 110 6.36 -7.24 -4.60
C THR A 110 6.72 -8.16 -3.42
N GLN A 111 6.37 -7.78 -2.18
CA GLN A 111 6.62 -8.64 -1.02
C GLN A 111 5.85 -9.96 -1.08
N LEU A 112 4.60 -9.93 -1.55
CA LEU A 112 3.79 -11.15 -1.72
C LEU A 112 4.40 -12.10 -2.76
N GLU A 113 4.92 -11.55 -3.85
CA GLU A 113 5.53 -12.36 -4.91
C GLU A 113 6.88 -13.00 -4.55
N LYS A 114 7.66 -12.35 -3.67
CA LYS A 114 8.97 -12.85 -3.23
C LYS A 114 8.88 -14.18 -2.49
N ALA A 115 7.72 -14.54 -1.94
CA ALA A 115 7.49 -15.85 -1.31
C ALA A 115 7.65 -17.04 -2.29
N GLY A 116 7.58 -16.80 -3.61
CA GLY A 116 7.82 -17.80 -4.66
C GLY A 116 9.23 -17.77 -5.29
N SER A 117 10.18 -17.02 -4.70
CA SER A 117 11.51 -16.78 -5.29
C SER A 117 12.26 -18.06 -5.64
N TRP A 118 12.08 -19.16 -4.89
CA TRP A 118 12.74 -20.42 -5.20
C TRP A 118 12.26 -21.03 -6.51
N ALA A 119 10.94 -21.02 -6.77
CA ALA A 119 10.37 -21.58 -8.00
C ALA A 119 10.75 -20.76 -9.23
N ARG A 120 10.80 -19.43 -9.10
CA ARG A 120 11.28 -18.53 -10.17
C ARG A 120 12.78 -18.73 -10.46
N ILE A 121 13.60 -18.87 -9.41
CA ILE A 121 15.04 -19.17 -9.56
C ILE A 121 15.24 -20.54 -10.21
N GLU A 122 14.46 -21.55 -9.85
CA GLU A 122 14.55 -22.90 -10.42
C GLU A 122 14.24 -22.90 -11.92
N VAL A 123 13.16 -22.22 -12.34
CA VAL A 123 12.81 -22.07 -13.76
C VAL A 123 13.90 -21.33 -14.55
N GLN A 124 14.52 -20.30 -13.97
CA GLN A 124 15.63 -19.59 -14.61
C GLN A 124 16.90 -20.45 -14.71
N LYS A 125 17.21 -21.26 -13.69
CA LYS A 125 18.33 -22.22 -13.74
C LYS A 125 18.10 -23.29 -14.81
N ASP A 126 16.89 -23.83 -14.91
CA ASP A 126 16.52 -24.80 -15.95
C ASP A 126 16.67 -24.22 -17.36
N PHE A 127 16.21 -22.98 -17.55
CA PHE A 127 16.35 -22.26 -18.81
C PHE A 127 17.83 -22.06 -19.19
N LEU A 128 18.66 -21.62 -18.24
CA LEU A 128 20.10 -21.44 -18.46
C LEU A 128 20.83 -22.76 -18.71
N THR A 129 20.46 -23.81 -17.99
CA THR A 129 21.02 -25.17 -18.18
C THR A 129 20.69 -25.71 -19.56
N ARG A 130 19.46 -25.50 -20.03
CA ARG A 130 19.05 -25.86 -21.40
C ARG A 130 19.87 -25.08 -22.43
N ILE A 131 19.95 -23.75 -22.32
CA ILE A 131 20.78 -22.95 -23.24
C ILE A 131 22.23 -23.43 -23.25
N HIS A 132 22.82 -23.68 -22.08
CA HIS A 132 24.19 -24.17 -21.99
C HIS A 132 24.37 -25.51 -22.70
N SER A 133 23.42 -26.44 -22.55
CA SER A 133 23.43 -27.74 -23.25
C SER A 133 23.33 -27.62 -24.77
N TYR A 134 22.62 -26.61 -25.29
CA TYR A 134 22.51 -26.35 -26.73
C TYR A 134 23.75 -25.67 -27.32
N LEU A 135 24.52 -24.96 -26.49
CA LEU A 135 25.71 -24.23 -26.91
C LEU A 135 27.02 -25.02 -26.74
N GLN A 136 26.98 -26.20 -26.13
CA GLN A 136 28.15 -27.08 -26.11
C GLN A 136 28.30 -27.77 -27.48
N PRO A 137 29.48 -27.68 -28.14
CA PRO A 137 29.70 -28.35 -29.40
C PRO A 137 29.57 -29.86 -29.18
N GLN A 138 28.67 -30.50 -29.92
CA GLN A 138 28.65 -31.96 -30.00
C GLN A 138 30.01 -32.39 -30.53
N GLY A 139 30.71 -33.20 -29.73
CA GLY A 139 32.10 -33.58 -29.98
C GLY A 139 32.33 -33.99 -31.42
N ALA A 140 33.32 -33.35 -32.04
CA ALA A 140 33.92 -33.82 -33.28
C ALA A 140 34.50 -35.22 -33.02
N PHE A 141 33.94 -36.22 -33.70
CA PHE A 141 34.55 -37.53 -33.92
C PHE A 141 35.03 -37.59 -35.36
#